data_AF-A0A814RUP7-F1
#
_entry.id   AF-A0A814RUP7-F1
#
_cell.length_a   1.000
_cell.length_b   1.000
_cell.length_c   1.000
_cell.angle_alpha   90.00
_cell.angle_beta   90.00
_cell.angle_gamma   90.00
#
_symmetry.space_group_name_H-M   'P 1'
#
loop_
_entity.id
_entity.type
_entity.pdbx_description
1 polymer ?
#
loop_
_entity_poly.entity_id
_entity_poly.type
_entity_poly.pdbx_seq_one_letter_code
_entity_poly.pdbx_strand_id
1 'polypeptide(L)'
;MFDLQCSDNNDKSIYLAGPKKCYRKDIVYGEATQFQFDILRTEYAQLNTLDDRKCEVAIVDEVDSMLIDDSSKIARLATSMA
;
A
#
# COMPACT_ATOMS: atom_id res chain seq x y z
N MET A 1 20.83 -19.03 3.46
CA MET A 1 20.76 -17.96 2.45
C MET A 1 19.62 -17.03 2.86
N PHE A 2 19.94 -15.84 3.36
CA PHE A 2 19.14 -14.67 3.83
C PHE A 2 17.79 -14.80 4.57
N ASP A 3 17.07 -15.92 4.52
CA ASP A 3 15.79 -16.17 5.25
C ASP A 3 14.74 -15.05 5.12
N LEU A 4 14.67 -14.44 3.94
CA LEU A 4 13.76 -13.33 3.67
C LEU A 4 12.33 -13.83 3.46
N GLN A 5 11.38 -13.15 4.08
CA GLN A 5 9.96 -13.39 3.92
C GLN A 5 9.33 -12.37 2.97
N CYS A 6 8.48 -12.86 2.06
CA CYS A 6 7.73 -12.01 1.14
C CYS A 6 6.22 -12.20 1.29
N SER A 7 5.45 -11.19 0.89
CA SER A 7 3.99 -11.26 0.74
C SER A 7 3.50 -10.29 -0.33
N ASP A 8 2.27 -10.48 -0.77
CA ASP A 8 1.54 -9.57 -1.65
C ASP A 8 0.60 -8.65 -0.86
N ASN A 9 0.56 -7.36 -1.23
CA ASN A 9 -0.46 -6.39 -0.82
C ASN A 9 -1.62 -6.45 -1.81
N ASN A 10 -2.32 -7.58 -1.81
CA ASN A 10 -3.53 -7.76 -2.58
C ASN A 10 -4.68 -8.05 -1.61
N ASP A 11 -5.76 -7.26 -1.70
CA ASP A 11 -6.90 -7.40 -0.81
C ASP A 11 -7.71 -8.64 -1.20
N LYS A 12 -7.37 -9.79 -0.59
CA LYS A 12 -8.07 -11.08 -0.79
C LYS A 12 -9.47 -11.10 -0.14
N SER A 13 -9.76 -10.13 0.72
CA SER A 13 -11.02 -9.92 1.41
C SER A 13 -11.30 -8.41 1.52
N ILE A 14 -12.55 -8.05 1.82
CA ILE A 14 -12.93 -6.65 2.09
C ILE A 14 -12.08 -6.12 3.26
N TYR A 15 -11.27 -5.10 2.99
CA TYR A 15 -10.51 -4.38 4.02
C TYR A 15 -11.46 -3.47 4.80
N LEU A 16 -11.48 -3.63 6.13
CA LEU A 16 -12.32 -2.83 7.03
C LEU A 16 -11.48 -1.83 7.83
N ALA A 17 -10.54 -2.33 8.65
CA ALA A 17 -9.63 -1.54 9.46
C ALA A 17 -8.49 -2.42 10.00
N GLY A 18 -7.43 -1.80 10.51
CA GLY A 18 -6.35 -2.46 11.23
C GLY A 18 -5.18 -2.88 10.35
N PRO A 19 -4.12 -3.41 10.97
CA PRO A 19 -2.87 -3.69 10.27
C PRO A 19 -3.00 -4.84 9.29
N LYS A 20 -2.56 -4.61 8.05
CA LYS A 20 -2.44 -5.68 7.04
C LYS A 20 -1.23 -6.56 7.37
N LYS A 21 -1.45 -7.87 7.42
CA LYS A 21 -0.40 -8.86 7.76
C LYS A 21 0.78 -8.86 6.78
N CYS A 22 0.59 -8.43 5.53
CA CYS A 22 1.64 -8.36 4.53
C CYS A 22 2.77 -7.41 4.95
N TYR A 23 2.46 -6.32 5.65
CA TYR A 23 3.44 -5.31 6.05
C TYR A 23 4.43 -5.78 7.12
N ARG A 24 4.18 -6.93 7.75
CA ARG A 24 5.10 -7.59 8.69
C ARG A 24 6.21 -8.42 8.02
N LYS A 25 6.18 -8.53 6.70
CA LYS A 25 7.15 -9.31 5.92
C LYS A 25 8.29 -8.41 5.46
N ASP A 26 9.46 -8.96 5.18
CA ASP A 26 10.61 -8.15 4.76
C ASP A 26 10.31 -7.43 3.44
N ILE A 27 9.75 -8.16 2.47
CA ILE A 27 9.44 -7.65 1.14
C ILE A 27 7.93 -7.74 0.89
N VAL A 28 7.35 -6.64 0.40
CA VAL A 28 5.93 -6.60 0.04
C VAL A 28 5.80 -6.19 -1.42
N TYR A 29 5.22 -7.07 -2.22
CA TYR A 29 4.88 -6.81 -3.62
C TYR A 29 3.45 -6.30 -3.72
N GLY A 30 3.15 -5.49 -4.72
CA GLY A 30 1.79 -5.01 -4.95
C GLY A 30 1.74 -3.91 -5.99
N GLU A 31 0.53 -3.50 -6.31
CA GLU A 31 0.29 -2.35 -7.19
C GLU A 31 0.59 -1.05 -6.45
N ALA A 32 1.17 -0.06 -7.14
CA ALA A 32 1.46 1.26 -6.58
C ALA A 32 0.21 1.89 -5.94
N THR A 33 -0.95 1.77 -6.58
CA THR A 33 -2.24 2.28 -6.11
C THR A 33 -2.63 1.73 -4.73
N GLN A 34 -2.39 0.44 -4.47
CA GLN A 34 -2.72 -0.18 -3.18
C GLN A 34 -1.86 0.40 -2.04
N PHE A 35 -0.56 0.57 -2.30
CA PHE A 35 0.34 1.22 -1.34
C PHE A 35 -0.07 2.66 -1.06
N GLN A 36 -0.44 3.43 -2.09
CA GLN A 36 -0.93 4.80 -1.93
C GLN A 36 -2.18 4.85 -1.04
N PHE A 37 -3.17 3.97 -1.27
CA PHE A 37 -4.36 3.91 -0.43
C PHE A 37 -4.06 3.50 1.01
N ASP A 38 -3.16 2.54 1.23
CA ASP A 38 -2.81 2.09 2.58
C ASP A 38 -2.06 3.15 3.39
N ILE A 39 -1.21 3.95 2.73
CA ILE A 39 -0.60 5.16 3.30
C ILE A 39 -1.70 6.16 3.66
N LEU A 40 -2.60 6.49 2.72
CA LEU A 40 -3.68 7.45 2.99
C LEU A 40 -4.59 6.98 4.14
N ARG A 41 -4.92 5.69 4.21
CA ARG A 41 -5.75 5.11 5.28
C ARG A 41 -5.06 5.16 6.64
N THR A 42 -3.73 4.98 6.67
CA THR A 42 -2.95 5.06 7.91
C THR A 42 -2.85 6.50 8.39
N GLU A 43 -2.46 7.42 7.51
CA GLU A 43 -2.22 8.82 7.88
C GLU A 43 -3.52 9.61 8.13
N TYR A 44 -4.51 9.48 7.24
CA TYR A 44 -5.71 10.34 7.29
C TYR A 44 -6.92 9.67 7.94
N ALA A 45 -7.11 8.37 7.72
CA ALA A 45 -8.23 7.63 8.31
C ALA A 45 -7.87 6.95 9.65
N GLN A 46 -6.60 7.04 10.09
CA GLN A 46 -6.11 6.50 11.37
C GLN A 46 -6.45 5.00 11.54
N LEU A 47 -6.48 4.24 10.44
CA LEU A 47 -6.86 2.82 10.45
C LEU A 47 -5.69 1.89 10.80
N ASN A 48 -4.50 2.43 11.01
CA ASN A 48 -3.27 1.67 11.28
C ASN A 48 -3.00 0.56 10.23
N THR A 49 -3.26 0.85 8.95
CA THR A 49 -3.20 -0.14 7.86
C THR A 49 -1.79 -0.69 7.64
N LEU A 50 -0.78 0.18 7.76
CA LEU A 50 0.64 -0.15 7.56
C LEU A 50 1.29 -0.87 8.75
N ASP A 51 0.57 -1.08 9.85
CA ASP A 51 1.17 -1.49 11.13
C ASP A 51 2.31 -0.52 11.50
N ASP A 52 3.47 -1.02 11.95
CA ASP A 52 4.66 -0.21 12.23
C ASP A 52 5.57 0.01 10.99
N ARG A 53 5.15 -0.39 9.79
CA ARG A 53 6.04 -0.35 8.60
C ARG A 53 6.24 1.07 8.09
N LYS A 54 7.50 1.50 8.04
CA LYS A 54 7.92 2.73 7.36
C LYS A 54 8.29 2.44 5.90
N CYS A 55 7.91 3.33 4.99
CA CYS A 55 8.31 3.23 3.60
C CYS A 55 9.74 3.75 3.42
N GLU A 56 10.74 2.90 3.65
CA GLU A 56 12.15 3.28 3.57
C GLU A 56 12.72 3.14 2.15
N VAL A 57 12.36 2.04 1.47
CA VAL A 57 12.80 1.74 0.11
C VAL A 57 11.62 1.19 -0.70
N ALA A 58 11.44 1.73 -1.90
CA ALA A 58 10.49 1.25 -2.88
C ALA A 58 11.22 0.99 -4.21
N ILE A 59 11.04 -0.20 -4.77
CA ILE A 59 11.48 -0.53 -6.13
C ILE A 59 10.23 -0.56 -7.00
N VAL A 60 10.20 0.31 -8.01
CA VAL A 60 9.07 0.47 -8.92
C VAL A 60 9.42 -0.20 -10.24
N ASP A 61 8.61 -1.17 -10.63
CA ASP A 61 8.65 -1.78 -11.96
C ASP A 61 7.85 -0.93 -12.96
N GLU A 62 8.23 -0.94 -14.24
CA GLU A 62 7.57 -0.18 -15.32
C GLU A 62 7.34 1.31 -14.96
N VAL A 63 8.41 1.97 -14.49
CA VAL A 63 8.36 3.33 -13.93
C VAL A 63 7.89 4.39 -14.94
N ASP A 64 8.15 4.19 -16.23
CA ASP A 64 7.72 5.05 -17.32
C ASP A 64 6.19 5.03 -17.47
N SER A 65 5.59 3.83 -17.47
CA SER A 65 4.14 3.64 -17.50
C SER A 65 3.48 4.28 -16.28
N MET A 66 4.06 4.09 -15.09
CA MET A 66 3.51 4.66 -13.84
C MET A 66 3.54 6.20 -13.83
N LEU A 67 4.64 6.81 -14.30
CA LEU A 67 4.86 8.26 -14.21
C LEU A 67 4.33 9.05 -15.40
N ILE A 68 4.11 8.42 -16.56
CA ILE A 68 3.66 9.11 -17.78
C ILE A 68 2.20 8.76 -18.03
N ASP A 69 1.90 7.49 -18.23
CA ASP A 69 0.56 7.04 -18.63
C ASP A 69 -0.44 7.17 -17.48
N ASP A 70 0.00 6.77 -16.28
CA ASP A 70 -0.82 6.80 -15.06
C ASP A 70 -0.65 8.08 -14.24
N SER A 71 0.06 9.08 -14.77
CA SER A 71 0.35 10.37 -14.11
C SER A 71 -0.90 11.13 -13.64
N SER A 72 -2.02 10.93 -14.33
CA SER A 72 -3.30 11.57 -14.03
C SER A 72 -4.16 10.81 -13.02
N LYS A 73 -3.78 9.57 -12.68
CA LYS A 73 -4.51 8.76 -11.69
C LYS A 73 -4.13 9.23 -10.29
N ILE A 74 -5.14 9.60 -9.51
CA ILE A 74 -4.97 10.08 -8.14
C ILE A 74 -5.70 9.15 -7.19
N ALA A 75 -4.97 8.55 -6.25
CA ALA A 75 -5.58 7.86 -5.11
C ALA A 75 -6.21 8.91 -4.18
N ARG A 76 -7.53 8.82 -3.97
CA ARG A 76 -8.28 9.76 -3.13
C ARG A 76 -9.21 9.01 -2.20
N LEU A 77 -9.07 9.24 -0.90
CA LEU A 77 -10.07 8.84 0.08
C LEU A 77 -11.23 9.83 0.03
N ALA A 78 -12.43 9.31 -0.23
CA ALA A 78 -13.67 10.07 -0.10
C ALA A 78 -14.43 9.51 1.10
N THR A 79 -14.76 10.38 2.05
CA THR A 79 -15.76 10.09 3.08
C THR A 79 -17.06 10.76 2.65
N SER A 80 -18.17 10.01 2.58
CA SER A 80 -19.47 10.63 2.68
C SER A 80 -19.66 11.05 4.12
N MET A 81 -19.60 12.36 4.40
CA MET A 81 -20.07 12.86 5.69
C MET A 81 -21.57 12.59 5.78
N ALA A 82 -21.96 11.68 6.68
CA ALA A 82 -23.30 11.58 7.21
C ALA A 82 -23.33 12.29 8.56
#